data_AF-A0A6I6FJX9-F1
#
_entry.id   AF-A0A6I6FJX9-F1
#
_cell.length_a   1.000
_cell.length_b   1.000
_cell.length_c   1.000
_cell.angle_alpha   90.00
_cell.angle_beta   90.00
_cell.angle_gamma   90.00
#
_symmetry.space_group_name_H-M   'P 1'
#
loop_
_entity.id
_entity.type
_entity.pdbx_description
1 polymer ?
#
loop_
_entity_poly.entity_id
_entity_poly.type
_entity_poly.pdbx_seq_one_letter_code
_entity_poly.pdbx_strand_id
1 'polypeptide(L)'
;MTLAATHGFLSPTGVEIAFVLVGIVTLGAAVVTVTTKQLVHAALWLVVALGGLAVEYLLLTAEFIAWVQVLIYVGSVVVLLLFGLMLTKAPIGRSEDADSGNRPAALAVAVAAAAALVWVVVDAFRATWIDLDGPAQGSTKVSGAILFRHWVLPFEALSVLLLAALVGAIVLSRRDRDQEGGN
;
A
#
# COMPACT_ATOMS: atom_id res chain seq x y z
N MET A 1 19.63 -28.64 27.29
CA MET A 1 18.19 -28.48 27.49
C MET A 1 17.95 -27.00 27.76
N THR A 2 17.90 -26.20 26.69
CA THR A 2 17.75 -24.74 26.75
C THR A 2 16.29 -24.42 27.07
N LEU A 3 16.08 -23.63 28.13
CA LEU A 3 14.76 -23.16 28.55
C LEU A 3 14.10 -22.43 27.39
N ALA A 4 12.95 -22.94 26.93
CA ALA A 4 12.07 -22.21 26.03
C ALA A 4 11.67 -20.92 26.75
N ALA A 5 12.21 -19.78 26.31
CA ALA A 5 11.78 -18.48 26.78
C ALA A 5 10.27 -18.40 26.50
N THR A 6 9.48 -18.39 27.58
CA THR A 6 8.05 -18.23 27.50
C THR A 6 7.83 -16.77 27.12
N HIS A 7 7.72 -16.48 25.83
CA HIS A 7 7.31 -15.17 25.32
C HIS A 7 5.87 -14.93 25.76
N GLY A 8 5.72 -14.46 27.00
CA GLY A 8 4.44 -14.03 27.53
C GLY A 8 4.05 -12.70 26.91
N PHE A 9 2.76 -12.52 26.62
CA PHE A 9 2.15 -11.28 26.13
C PHE A 9 2.50 -10.01 26.95
N LEU A 10 3.10 -10.18 28.13
CA LEU A 10 3.47 -9.15 29.10
C LEU A 10 4.93 -8.68 29.00
N SER A 11 5.76 -9.28 28.14
CA SER A 11 7.14 -8.84 27.85
C SER A 11 7.32 -8.50 26.37
N PRO A 12 6.64 -7.46 25.85
CA PRO A 12 6.75 -7.10 24.45
C PRO A 12 8.17 -6.64 24.12
N THR A 13 8.69 -7.13 23.00
CA THR A 13 9.95 -6.67 22.43
C THR A 13 9.81 -5.24 21.91
N GLY A 14 10.93 -4.51 21.80
CA GLY A 14 10.91 -3.16 21.22
C GLY A 14 10.37 -3.14 19.78
N VAL A 15 10.59 -4.22 19.02
CA VAL A 15 10.09 -4.38 17.65
C VAL A 15 8.57 -4.51 17.63
N GLU A 16 7.97 -5.30 18.53
CA GLU A 16 6.51 -5.43 18.63
C GLU A 16 5.85 -4.10 19.02
N ILE A 17 6.44 -3.37 19.97
CA ILE A 17 5.94 -2.04 20.35
C ILE A 17 6.00 -1.09 19.16
N ALA A 18 7.14 -1.03 18.46
CA ALA A 18 7.30 -0.19 17.29
C ALA A 18 6.30 -0.59 16.17
N PHE A 19 6.11 -1.89 15.94
CA PHE A 19 5.19 -2.41 14.93
C PHE A 19 3.75 -1.98 15.22
N VAL A 20 3.28 -2.14 16.47
CA VAL A 20 1.92 -1.72 16.86
C VAL A 20 1.75 -0.20 16.77
N LEU A 21 2.73 0.58 17.23
CA LEU A 21 2.66 2.05 17.16
C LEU A 21 2.62 2.55 15.71
N VAL A 22 3.50 2.02 14.86
CA VAL A 22 3.50 2.34 13.43
C VAL A 22 2.18 1.91 12.80
N GLY A 23 1.67 0.71 13.10
CA GLY A 23 0.38 0.23 12.59
C GLY A 23 -0.81 1.10 13.00
N ILE A 24 -0.84 1.62 14.23
CA ILE A 24 -1.87 2.57 14.65
C ILE A 24 -1.79 3.86 13.84
N VAL A 25 -0.57 4.37 13.60
CA VAL A 25 -0.35 5.58 12.77
C VAL A 25 -0.75 5.31 11.32
N THR A 26 -0.37 4.17 10.75
CA THR A 26 -0.71 3.74 9.38
C THR A 26 -2.23 3.64 9.21
N LEU A 27 -2.92 2.98 10.14
CA LEU A 27 -4.38 2.85 10.13
C LEU A 27 -5.06 4.22 10.27
N GLY A 28 -4.59 5.06 11.19
CA GLY A 28 -5.09 6.42 11.34
C GLY A 28 -4.94 7.24 10.06
N ALA A 29 -3.77 7.19 9.43
CA ALA A 29 -3.51 7.86 8.16
C ALA A 29 -4.42 7.34 7.03
N ALA A 30 -4.65 6.02 6.95
CA ALA A 30 -5.57 5.42 5.99
C ALA A 30 -7.01 5.89 6.20
N VAL A 31 -7.48 5.96 7.45
CA VAL A 31 -8.82 6.50 7.77
C VAL A 31 -8.93 7.97 7.39
N VAL A 32 -7.92 8.80 7.71
CA VAL A 32 -7.93 10.22 7.34
C VAL A 32 -7.90 10.41 5.82
N THR A 33 -7.17 9.55 5.09
CA THR A 33 -7.09 9.55 3.63
C THR A 33 -8.47 9.42 2.98
N VAL A 34 -9.32 8.52 3.48
CA VAL A 34 -10.66 8.27 2.89
C VAL A 34 -11.77 9.15 3.47
N THR A 35 -11.55 9.77 4.64
CA THR A 35 -12.56 10.64 5.28
C THR A 35 -12.37 12.11 4.98
N THR A 36 -11.16 12.54 4.60
CA THR A 36 -10.90 13.94 4.28
C THR A 36 -11.59 14.37 2.99
N LYS A 37 -12.15 15.58 3.01
CA LYS A 37 -12.87 16.17 1.86
C LYS A 37 -11.95 16.94 0.91
N GLN A 38 -10.67 17.06 1.25
CA GLN A 38 -9.67 17.77 0.45
C GLN A 38 -8.75 16.76 -0.24
N LEU A 39 -8.81 16.70 -1.57
CA LEU A 39 -8.13 15.67 -2.36
C LEU A 39 -6.60 15.69 -2.17
N VAL A 40 -6.00 16.88 -2.09
CA VAL A 40 -4.55 17.00 -1.86
C VAL A 40 -4.17 16.47 -0.47
N HIS A 41 -4.97 16.75 0.56
CA HIS A 41 -4.71 16.23 1.91
C HIS A 41 -4.91 14.72 1.94
N ALA A 42 -5.92 14.18 1.24
CA ALA A 42 -6.11 12.73 1.10
C ALA A 42 -4.85 12.07 0.55
N ALA A 43 -4.32 12.60 -0.55
CA ALA A 43 -3.10 12.08 -1.17
C ALA A 43 -1.86 12.20 -0.27
N LEU A 44 -1.73 13.27 0.53
CA LEU A 44 -0.62 13.39 1.50
C LEU A 44 -0.75 12.39 2.66
N TRP A 45 -1.96 12.17 3.18
CA TRP A 45 -2.19 11.12 4.19
C TRP A 45 -1.95 9.72 3.64
N LEU A 46 -2.20 9.51 2.34
CA LEU A 46 -1.86 8.27 1.67
C LEU A 46 -0.34 8.02 1.65
N VAL A 47 0.49 9.07 1.48
CA VAL A 47 1.96 8.96 1.62
C VAL A 47 2.33 8.47 3.02
N VAL A 48 1.70 9.02 4.07
CA VAL A 48 1.96 8.61 5.45
C VAL A 48 1.58 7.14 5.67
N ALA A 49 0.43 6.70 5.16
CA ALA A 49 0.01 5.30 5.26
C ALA A 49 0.98 4.35 4.52
N LEU A 50 1.34 4.67 3.28
CA LEU A 50 2.25 3.84 2.48
C LEU A 50 3.68 3.83 3.03
N GLY A 51 4.14 4.95 3.61
CA GLY A 51 5.41 5.03 4.32
C GLY A 51 5.40 4.22 5.62
N GLY A 52 4.29 4.24 6.37
CA GLY A 52 4.09 3.38 7.53
C GLY A 52 4.18 1.90 7.19
N LEU A 53 3.55 1.46 6.09
CA LEU A 53 3.70 0.09 5.58
C LEU A 53 5.15 -0.25 5.22
N ALA A 54 5.92 0.68 4.66
CA ALA A 54 7.34 0.43 4.39
C ALA A 54 8.14 0.20 5.67
N VAL A 55 7.83 0.92 6.75
CA VAL A 55 8.42 0.70 8.08
C VAL A 55 8.00 -0.65 8.64
N GLU A 56 6.73 -1.04 8.54
CA GLU A 56 6.26 -2.37 8.96
C GLU A 56 6.99 -3.50 8.21
N TYR A 57 7.20 -3.35 6.90
CA TYR A 57 8.00 -4.30 6.13
C TYR A 57 9.44 -4.41 6.63
N LEU A 58 10.09 -3.30 7.01
CA LEU A 58 11.42 -3.36 7.62
C LEU A 58 11.41 -4.08 8.97
N LEU A 59 10.41 -3.79 9.81
CA LEU A 59 10.26 -4.46 11.11
C LEU A 59 10.01 -5.97 10.97
N LEU A 60 9.38 -6.39 9.86
CA LEU A 60 9.17 -7.78 9.49
C LEU A 60 10.32 -8.40 8.67
N THR A 61 11.49 -7.76 8.63
CA THR A 61 12.69 -8.21 7.89
C THR A 61 12.52 -8.31 6.36
N ALA A 62 11.47 -7.69 5.81
CA ALA A 62 11.17 -7.63 4.37
C ALA A 62 11.86 -6.43 3.70
N GLU A 63 13.19 -6.36 3.81
CA GLU A 63 14.01 -5.21 3.38
C GLU A 63 13.79 -4.81 1.91
N PHE A 64 13.86 -5.77 0.98
CA PHE A 64 13.71 -5.48 -0.44
C PHE A 64 12.33 -4.88 -0.75
N ILE A 65 11.28 -5.45 -0.17
CA ILE A 65 9.90 -5.00 -0.37
C ILE A 65 9.68 -3.62 0.25
N ALA A 66 10.28 -3.34 1.42
CA ALA A 66 10.21 -2.01 2.02
C ALA A 66 10.79 -0.92 1.10
N TRP A 67 11.95 -1.17 0.49
CA TRP A 67 12.55 -0.20 -0.43
C TRP A 67 11.72 -0.04 -1.71
N VAL A 68 11.23 -1.14 -2.28
CA VAL A 68 10.33 -1.11 -3.44
C VAL A 68 9.04 -0.33 -3.11
N GLN A 69 8.51 -0.47 -1.89
CA GLN A 69 7.34 0.26 -1.41
C GLN A 69 7.58 1.78 -1.47
N VAL A 70 8.72 2.24 -0.98
CA VAL A 70 9.09 3.66 -1.02
C VAL A 70 9.31 4.13 -2.46
N LEU A 71 10.10 3.41 -3.26
CA LEU A 71 10.42 3.84 -4.63
C LEU A 71 9.20 3.91 -5.54
N ILE A 72 8.35 2.89 -5.52
CA ILE A 72 7.23 2.77 -6.45
C ILE A 72 6.01 3.49 -5.93
N TYR A 73 5.52 3.15 -4.73
CA TYR A 73 4.24 3.68 -4.26
C TYR A 73 4.37 5.14 -3.81
N VAL A 74 5.35 5.43 -2.94
CA VAL A 74 5.57 6.81 -2.47
C VAL A 74 6.23 7.66 -3.54
N GLY A 75 7.29 7.16 -4.19
CA GLY A 75 8.12 7.93 -5.11
C GLY A 75 7.53 8.15 -6.50
N SER A 76 6.73 7.21 -7.01
CA SER A 76 6.22 7.26 -8.39
C SER A 76 4.69 7.39 -8.46
N VAL A 77 3.95 6.45 -7.85
CA VAL A 77 2.49 6.37 -7.98
C VAL A 77 1.79 7.56 -7.33
N VAL A 78 2.08 7.84 -6.06
CA VAL A 78 1.44 8.97 -5.36
C VAL A 78 1.88 10.30 -5.94
N VAL A 79 3.14 10.43 -6.36
CA VAL A 79 3.65 11.64 -7.03
C VAL A 79 2.90 11.88 -8.34
N LEU A 80 2.74 10.86 -9.19
CA LEU A 80 1.96 10.96 -10.42
C LEU A 80 0.49 11.31 -10.15
N LEU A 81 -0.11 10.70 -9.12
CA LEU A 81 -1.47 11.01 -8.68
C LEU A 81 -1.58 12.48 -8.27
N LEU A 82 -0.64 12.99 -7.46
CA LEU A 82 -0.61 14.39 -7.04
C LEU A 82 -0.47 15.34 -8.24
N PHE A 83 0.43 15.05 -9.18
CA PHE A 83 0.55 15.82 -10.42
C PHE A 83 -0.76 15.83 -11.22
N GLY A 84 -1.41 14.67 -11.38
CA GLY A 84 -2.69 14.56 -12.06
C GLY A 84 -3.81 15.35 -11.37
N LEU A 85 -3.89 15.30 -10.03
CA LEU A 85 -4.83 16.08 -9.24
C LEU A 85 -4.61 17.59 -9.39
N MET A 86 -3.35 18.03 -9.36
CA MET A 86 -3.01 19.44 -9.49
C MET A 86 -3.31 19.99 -10.89
N LEU A 87 -3.06 19.20 -11.94
CA LEU A 87 -3.33 19.59 -13.33
C LEU A 87 -4.83 19.65 -13.67
N THR A 88 -5.65 18.83 -13.03
CA THR A 88 -7.10 18.73 -13.30
C THR A 88 -7.94 19.80 -12.60
N LYS A 89 -7.30 20.80 -11.96
CA LYS A 89 -7.97 21.80 -11.10
C LYS A 89 -8.90 21.12 -10.08
N ALA A 90 -8.47 20.01 -9.49
CA ALA A 90 -9.19 19.38 -8.39
C ALA A 90 -9.60 20.47 -7.38
N PRO A 91 -10.88 20.57 -6.99
CA PRO A 91 -11.35 21.66 -6.14
C PRO A 91 -10.44 21.83 -4.92
N ILE A 92 -9.79 22.98 -4.82
CA ILE A 92 -9.01 23.35 -3.63
C ILE A 92 -10.04 23.78 -2.56
N GLY A 93 -10.73 22.80 -1.98
CA GLY A 93 -11.89 23.02 -1.12
C GLY A 93 -12.62 21.72 -0.76
N ARG A 94 -13.76 21.82 -0.05
CA ARG A 94 -14.64 20.67 0.17
C ARG A 94 -15.29 20.31 -1.17
N SER A 95 -15.06 19.11 -1.66
CA SER A 95 -15.87 18.56 -2.76
C SER A 95 -17.16 17.99 -2.17
N GLU A 96 -18.30 18.66 -2.40
CA GLU A 96 -19.61 18.14 -1.99
C GLU A 96 -20.01 16.91 -2.81
N ASP A 97 -19.52 16.80 -4.06
CA ASP A 97 -19.74 15.66 -4.95
C ASP A 97 -18.86 14.44 -4.63
N ALA A 98 -17.89 14.56 -3.72
CA ALA A 98 -17.06 13.42 -3.29
C ALA A 98 -17.80 12.45 -2.37
N ASP A 99 -19.04 12.77 -1.97
CA ASP A 99 -19.77 12.04 -0.96
C ASP A 99 -21.13 11.58 -1.46
N SER A 100 -21.40 10.27 -1.31
CA SER A 100 -22.70 9.71 -1.68
C SER A 100 -23.64 9.66 -0.48
N GLY A 101 -24.94 9.82 -0.70
CA GLY A 101 -25.97 9.64 0.34
C GLY A 101 -25.99 8.23 0.97
N ASN A 102 -25.24 7.29 0.40
CA ASN A 102 -25.16 5.89 0.84
C ASN A 102 -24.12 5.65 1.95
N ARG A 103 -23.58 6.71 2.58
CA ARG A 103 -22.66 6.63 3.72
C ARG A 103 -23.00 5.58 4.79
N PRO A 104 -24.24 5.48 5.31
CA PRO A 104 -24.55 4.50 6.34
C PRO A 104 -24.44 3.07 5.83
N ALA A 105 -24.85 2.81 4.59
CA ALA A 105 -24.71 1.50 3.96
C ALA A 105 -23.24 1.16 3.69
N ALA A 106 -22.47 2.11 3.16
CA ALA A 106 -21.03 1.94 2.94
C ALA A 106 -20.27 1.66 4.25
N LEU A 107 -20.62 2.37 5.33
CA LEU A 107 -20.05 2.13 6.66
C LEU A 107 -20.42 0.74 7.19
N ALA A 108 -21.68 0.33 7.05
CA ALA A 108 -22.11 -1.00 7.48
C ALA A 108 -21.33 -2.11 6.75
N VAL A 109 -21.14 -1.98 5.44
CA VAL A 109 -20.35 -2.92 4.63
C VAL A 109 -18.88 -2.90 5.05
N ALA A 110 -18.29 -1.72 5.25
CA ALA A 110 -16.89 -1.59 5.67
C ALA A 110 -16.64 -2.23 7.04
N VAL A 111 -17.53 -2.00 8.01
CA VAL A 111 -17.43 -2.58 9.35
C VAL A 111 -17.64 -4.10 9.30
N ALA A 112 -18.63 -4.58 8.53
CA ALA A 112 -18.86 -6.01 8.37
C ALA A 112 -17.65 -6.71 7.72
N ALA A 113 -17.08 -6.12 6.66
CA ALA A 113 -15.90 -6.64 6.00
C ALA A 113 -14.66 -6.62 6.92
N ALA A 114 -14.44 -5.54 7.66
CA ALA A 114 -13.34 -5.44 8.62
C ALA A 114 -13.48 -6.47 9.75
N ALA A 115 -14.69 -6.63 10.32
CA ALA A 115 -14.95 -7.61 11.37
C ALA A 115 -14.75 -9.05 10.86
N ALA A 116 -15.21 -9.35 9.64
CA ALA A 116 -15.00 -10.64 9.01
C ALA A 116 -13.50 -10.92 8.76
N LEU A 117 -12.75 -9.94 8.24
CA LEU A 117 -11.31 -10.08 8.03
C LEU A 117 -10.55 -10.27 9.34
N VAL A 118 -10.85 -9.47 10.37
CA VAL A 118 -10.24 -9.63 11.70
C VAL A 118 -10.56 -11.01 12.27
N TRP A 119 -11.81 -11.47 12.17
CA TRP A 119 -12.20 -12.78 12.65
C TRP A 119 -11.44 -13.90 11.93
N VAL A 120 -11.36 -13.87 10.59
CA VAL A 120 -10.62 -14.86 9.79
C VAL A 120 -9.13 -14.85 10.14
N VAL A 121 -8.51 -13.68 10.24
CA VAL A 121 -7.08 -13.56 10.55
C VAL A 121 -6.78 -14.05 11.96
N VAL A 122 -7.58 -13.66 12.96
CA VAL A 122 -7.40 -14.13 14.34
C VAL A 122 -7.63 -15.64 14.42
N ASP A 123 -8.67 -16.17 13.77
CA ASP A 123 -8.92 -17.61 13.78
C ASP A 123 -7.74 -18.39 13.18
N ALA A 124 -7.25 -17.95 12.00
CA ALA A 124 -6.17 -18.62 11.29
C ALA A 124 -4.79 -18.48 11.97
N PHE A 125 -4.49 -17.34 12.60
CA PHE A 125 -3.13 -17.00 13.01
C PHE A 125 -2.93 -16.76 14.52
N ARG A 126 -3.97 -16.87 15.37
CA ARG A 126 -3.84 -16.65 16.83
C ARG A 126 -2.74 -17.44 17.54
N ALA A 127 -2.35 -18.60 16.99
CA ALA A 127 -1.34 -19.48 17.57
C ALA A 127 -0.01 -19.46 16.80
N THR A 128 0.09 -18.64 15.75
CA THR A 128 1.25 -18.58 14.86
C THR A 128 2.16 -17.44 15.29
N TRP A 129 3.44 -17.76 15.50
CA TRP A 129 4.48 -16.79 15.83
C TRP A 129 5.43 -16.67 14.65
N ILE A 130 5.79 -15.44 14.30
CA ILE A 130 6.78 -15.16 13.26
C ILE A 130 8.16 -15.16 13.91
N ASP A 131 9.04 -16.03 13.44
CA ASP A 131 10.44 -16.04 13.85
C ASP A 131 11.23 -15.01 13.03
N LEU A 132 11.69 -13.97 13.71
CA LEU A 132 12.49 -12.89 13.12
C LEU A 132 14.00 -13.10 13.28
N ASP A 133 14.43 -14.10 14.07
CA ASP A 133 15.84 -14.40 14.34
C ASP A 133 16.45 -15.35 13.28
N GLY A 134 15.62 -15.85 12.35
CA GLY A 134 16.04 -16.67 11.23
C GLY A 134 16.85 -15.92 10.15
N PRO A 135 17.38 -16.64 9.14
CA PRO A 135 18.10 -16.02 8.03
C PRO A 135 17.24 -14.97 7.32
N ALA A 136 17.84 -13.82 6.95
CA ALA A 136 17.12 -12.73 6.28
C ALA A 136 16.52 -13.15 4.91
N GLN A 137 15.28 -13.62 4.93
CA GLN A 137 14.57 -14.11 3.73
C GLN A 137 14.10 -12.95 2.83
N GLY A 138 13.89 -11.76 3.39
CA GLY A 138 13.44 -10.58 2.67
C GLY A 138 14.53 -9.79 1.94
N SER A 139 15.77 -10.29 1.91
CA SER A 139 16.89 -9.60 1.25
C SER A 139 16.74 -9.58 -0.29
N THR A 140 17.39 -8.60 -0.93
CA THR A 140 17.43 -8.48 -2.40
C THR A 140 17.99 -9.73 -3.07
N LYS A 141 19.02 -10.36 -2.47
CA LYS A 141 19.65 -11.56 -3.02
C LYS A 141 18.68 -12.74 -3.06
N VAL A 142 17.96 -12.98 -1.96
CA VAL A 142 16.98 -14.09 -1.88
C VAL A 142 15.80 -13.82 -2.81
N SER A 143 15.25 -12.60 -2.75
CA SER A 143 14.11 -12.19 -3.59
C SER A 143 14.42 -12.33 -5.08
N GLY A 144 15.59 -11.84 -5.52
CA GLY A 144 16.02 -11.97 -6.92
C GLY A 144 16.24 -13.41 -7.36
N ALA A 145 16.81 -14.26 -6.49
CA ALA A 145 16.99 -15.68 -6.81
C ALA A 145 15.64 -16.40 -6.97
N ILE A 146 14.65 -16.10 -6.13
CA ILE A 146 13.31 -16.68 -6.24
C ILE A 146 12.61 -16.17 -7.50
N LEU A 147 12.70 -14.86 -7.78
CA LEU A 147 12.07 -14.23 -8.95
C LEU A 147 12.52 -14.87 -10.26
N PHE A 148 13.83 -15.03 -10.44
CA PHE A 148 14.40 -15.56 -11.69
C PHE A 148 14.54 -17.08 -11.75
N ARG A 149 14.19 -17.82 -10.69
CA ARG A 149 14.18 -19.30 -10.73
C ARG A 149 12.77 -19.88 -10.74
N HIS A 150 11.87 -19.32 -9.94
CA HIS A 150 10.52 -19.87 -9.75
C HIS A 150 9.44 -19.01 -10.42
N TRP A 151 9.67 -17.70 -10.55
CA TRP A 151 8.67 -16.73 -11.02
C TRP A 151 9.01 -16.09 -12.37
N VAL A 152 9.79 -16.79 -13.22
CA VAL A 152 10.21 -16.29 -14.53
C VAL A 152 9.01 -15.99 -15.43
N LEU A 153 8.03 -16.88 -15.50
CA LEU A 153 6.85 -16.69 -16.35
C LEU A 153 6.01 -15.47 -15.91
N PRO A 154 5.67 -15.29 -14.62
CA PRO A 154 5.02 -14.06 -14.16
C PRO A 154 5.86 -12.80 -14.37
N PHE A 155 7.19 -12.87 -14.22
CA PHE A 155 8.09 -11.76 -14.51
C PHE A 155 8.02 -11.32 -15.98
N GLU A 156 8.08 -12.27 -16.91
CA GLU A 156 7.94 -12.00 -18.34
C GLU A 156 6.56 -11.41 -18.67
N ALA A 157 5.49 -11.98 -18.13
CA ALA A 157 4.13 -11.45 -18.31
C ALA A 157 4.00 -10.00 -17.80
N LEU A 158 4.59 -9.68 -16.64
CA LEU A 158 4.62 -8.32 -16.10
C LEU A 158 5.43 -7.37 -17.00
N SER A 159 6.52 -7.81 -17.60
CA SER A 159 7.31 -6.98 -18.52
C SER A 159 6.50 -6.58 -19.76
N VAL A 160 5.74 -7.52 -20.33
CA VAL A 160 4.84 -7.27 -21.47
C VAL A 160 3.68 -6.39 -21.05
N LEU A 161 3.12 -6.59 -19.85
CA LEU A 161 2.08 -5.75 -19.29
C LEU A 161 2.55 -4.29 -19.12
N LEU A 162 3.76 -4.07 -18.61
CA LEU A 162 4.34 -2.74 -18.44
C LEU A 162 4.62 -2.07 -19.79
N LEU A 163 5.09 -2.83 -20.78
CA LEU A 163 5.24 -2.34 -22.15
C LEU A 163 3.89 -1.91 -22.73
N ALA A 164 2.86 -2.75 -22.59
CA ALA A 164 1.51 -2.46 -23.06
C ALA A 164 0.91 -1.23 -22.35
N ALA A 165 1.12 -1.10 -21.04
CA ALA A 165 0.69 0.06 -20.25
C ALA A 165 1.37 1.35 -20.72
N LEU A 166 2.67 1.32 -21.01
CA LEU A 166 3.41 2.46 -21.55
C LEU A 166 2.87 2.88 -22.93
N VAL A 167 2.71 1.92 -23.85
CA VAL A 167 2.13 2.19 -25.18
C VAL A 167 0.72 2.76 -25.06
N GLY A 168 -0.12 2.17 -24.20
CA GLY A 168 -1.47 2.65 -23.94
C GLY A 168 -1.50 4.08 -23.40
N ALA A 169 -0.63 4.40 -22.44
CA ALA A 169 -0.50 5.76 -21.90
C ALA A 169 -0.05 6.77 -22.97
N ILE A 170 0.89 6.40 -23.85
CA ILE A 170 1.36 7.27 -24.95
C ILE A 170 0.23 7.52 -25.95
N VAL A 171 -0.48 6.48 -26.38
CA VAL A 171 -1.59 6.61 -27.33
C VAL A 171 -2.70 7.49 -26.74
N LEU A 172 -3.08 7.28 -25.48
CA LEU A 172 -4.11 8.08 -24.81
C LEU A 172 -3.69 9.55 -24.61
N SER A 173 -2.39 9.80 -24.36
CA SER A 173 -1.89 11.16 -24.16
C SER A 173 -1.78 11.96 -25.46
N ARG A 174 -1.77 11.31 -26.63
CA ARG A 174 -1.78 11.97 -27.93
C ARG A 174 -3.21 12.43 -28.22
N ARG A 175 -3.50 13.71 -27.92
CA ARG A 175 -4.73 14.36 -28.39
C ARG A 175 -4.69 14.48 -29.91
N ASP A 176 -5.78 14.08 -30.57
CA ASP A 176 -6.00 14.33 -32.00
C ASP A 176 -5.96 15.84 -32.25
N ARG A 177 -4.87 16.33 -32.85
CA ARG A 177 -4.74 17.71 -33.32
C ARG A 177 -5.24 17.88 -34.77
N ASP A 178 -5.93 16.88 -35.30
CA ASP A 178 -6.20 16.75 -36.74
C ASP A 178 -7.65 17.06 -37.14
N GLN A 179 -8.49 17.66 -36.27
CA GLN A 179 -9.90 17.94 -36.59
C GLN A 179 -10.33 19.42 -36.56
N GLU A 180 -9.43 20.39 -36.32
CA GLU A 180 -9.78 21.83 -36.31
C GLU A 180 -9.17 22.63 -37.48
N GLY A 181 -8.95 21.98 -38.63
CA GLY A 181 -8.42 22.60 -39.86
C GLY A 181 -9.44 22.74 -40.99
N GLY A 182 -10.74 22.79 -40.70
CA GLY A 182 -11.79 22.76 -41.73
C GLY A 182 -12.99 23.66 -41.43
N ASN A 183 -12.78 24.99 -41.43
CA ASN A 183 -13.60 26.00 -42.12
C ASN A 183 -12.95 27.38 -41.97
#